data_AF-A0A1Y4MYD1-F1
#
_entry.id   AF-A0A1Y4MYD1-F1
#
_cell.length_a   1.000
_cell.length_b   1.000
_cell.length_c   1.000
_cell.angle_alpha   90.00
_cell.angle_beta   90.00
_cell.angle_gamma   90.00
#
_symmetry.space_group_name_H-M   'P 1'
#
loop_
_entity.id
_entity.type
_entity.pdbx_description
1 polymer ?
#
loop_
_entity_poly.entity_id
_entity_poly.type
_entity_poly.pdbx_seq_one_letter_code
_entity_poly.pdbx_strand_id
1 'polypeptide(L)'
;MKLKKVISVLTVLSLLTSSIGISAFASNKIEPTENTDYTYTPTTEETITTEPTTEPETTDDMQQYEELKKNLMQEYENALSLNREEYTEKSFENLENEINFTKTVLENWEELYTAGDVALKSLKEAVLNLESYKDLLLDVIEKAEKISSEWYTDESFKVLTDAIEKGREAIEKGGVTEDIANSLISDIQKAEENLYNIKDLLKQNIADAKKKYNLVYEESSMTQFKTEIERIEKSFNDNLTSQEVKELIEAVSKAYSLLKPVLGDTDVSGDISISDATAVQNYISNINTKIELSAADVNFDDKITISDVTNIQKYVAGLIDEFKKDPHLPDYDTEWNLVLVNYKYPMKSGYVPDMRVVDGRSIFTFDKRAADALENMLDDCRAEGLEPLICSAYRTQELQEELFANKVAYYTNQEYSYEKAVELAKTSVAYPGTSEHQLGLAVDIVALDYQILDEGQLKTEEQQWLIKNCWKYGFILRYPTGKQEITGVIFEPWHYRYVGVEAAKEITEKGITLEEYLELV
;
A
#
# COMPACT_ATOMS: atom_id res chain seq x y z
N MET A 1 -37.75 -26.72 18.66
CA MET A 1 -38.87 -25.98 18.03
C MET A 1 -38.23 -24.88 17.20
N LYS A 2 -38.26 -24.92 15.86
CA LYS A 2 -39.39 -24.44 15.02
C LYS A 2 -39.79 -23.02 15.48
N LEU A 3 -39.75 -21.95 14.69
CA LEU A 3 -40.27 -21.84 13.33
C LEU A 3 -39.89 -20.46 12.72
N LYS A 4 -39.51 -20.49 11.43
CA LYS A 4 -39.74 -19.52 10.34
C LYS A 4 -40.67 -18.31 10.62
N LYS A 5 -40.31 -17.16 10.05
CA LYS A 5 -41.24 -16.36 9.22
C LYS A 5 -40.50 -15.47 8.20
N VAL A 6 -40.68 -15.83 6.94
CA VAL A 6 -40.54 -15.01 5.72
C VAL A 6 -41.89 -14.32 5.49
N ILE A 7 -41.90 -13.10 4.92
CA ILE A 7 -42.72 -12.63 3.76
C ILE A 7 -42.65 -11.09 3.65
N SER A 8 -42.03 -10.64 2.53
CA SER A 8 -42.40 -9.59 1.56
C SER A 8 -43.32 -8.41 1.95
N VAL A 9 -43.02 -7.21 1.42
CA VAL A 9 -43.88 -6.48 0.45
C VAL A 9 -43.18 -5.20 -0.08
N LEU A 10 -43.32 -5.00 -1.40
CA LEU A 10 -42.91 -3.88 -2.26
C LEU A 10 -43.61 -2.53 -1.98
N THR A 11 -43.16 -1.51 -2.73
CA THR A 11 -43.75 -0.18 -3.09
C THR A 11 -43.28 0.96 -2.15
N VAL A 12 -42.65 2.05 -2.60
CA VAL A 12 -43.25 3.16 -3.38
C VAL A 12 -42.19 3.99 -4.12
N LEU A 13 -42.52 4.38 -5.35
CA LEU A 13 -41.85 5.34 -6.24
C LEU A 13 -42.24 6.79 -5.88
N SER A 14 -41.32 7.75 -6.00
CA SER A 14 -41.45 8.99 -6.81
C SER A 14 -40.81 10.28 -6.22
N LEU A 15 -40.27 11.07 -7.16
CA LEU A 15 -40.08 12.54 -7.20
C LEU A 15 -38.85 13.15 -6.50
N LEU A 16 -37.88 13.60 -7.30
CA LEU A 16 -37.80 15.00 -7.74
C LEU A 16 -36.69 15.21 -8.79
N THR A 17 -37.11 15.61 -9.99
CA THR A 17 -36.29 16.18 -11.07
C THR A 17 -36.13 17.69 -10.90
N SER A 18 -35.21 18.25 -11.71
CA SER A 18 -35.02 19.66 -12.15
C SER A 18 -33.87 20.39 -11.44
N SER A 19 -32.98 21.15 -12.09
CA SER A 19 -32.93 21.77 -13.43
C SER A 19 -31.46 22.18 -13.68
N ILE A 20 -30.88 22.09 -14.88
CA ILE A 20 -30.62 23.16 -15.88
C ILE A 20 -29.72 22.48 -16.94
N GLY A 21 -29.82 22.55 -18.26
CA GLY A 21 -30.54 23.43 -19.20
C GLY A 21 -29.56 23.82 -20.34
N ILE A 22 -30.06 23.83 -21.60
CA ILE A 22 -29.44 24.27 -22.90
C ILE A 22 -28.92 23.07 -23.75
N SER A 23 -29.69 22.47 -24.70
CA SER A 23 -30.23 22.93 -26.01
C SER A 23 -29.14 23.01 -27.12
N ALA A 24 -29.31 22.59 -28.39
CA ALA A 24 -30.39 21.98 -29.19
C ALA A 24 -29.79 21.47 -30.53
N PHE A 25 -30.41 20.47 -31.17
CA PHE A 25 -30.67 20.29 -32.63
C PHE A 25 -31.37 18.90 -32.78
N ALA A 26 -32.72 18.80 -32.75
CA ALA A 26 -33.66 18.83 -33.89
C ALA A 26 -33.32 17.79 -34.98
N SER A 27 -34.17 16.88 -35.46
CA SER A 27 -35.61 16.59 -35.31
C SER A 27 -35.91 15.22 -35.96
N ASN A 28 -36.73 14.37 -35.35
CA ASN A 28 -38.07 14.02 -35.86
C ASN A 28 -38.74 12.98 -34.97
N LYS A 29 -39.84 13.41 -34.33
CA LYS A 29 -40.81 12.55 -33.67
C LYS A 29 -41.66 11.83 -34.71
N ILE A 30 -41.89 10.54 -34.50
CA ILE A 30 -43.14 9.87 -34.85
C ILE A 30 -43.66 9.25 -33.54
N GLU A 31 -44.91 9.54 -33.22
CA GLU A 31 -45.66 9.03 -32.05
C GLU A 31 -45.99 7.54 -32.17
N PRO A 32 -46.26 6.85 -31.03
CA PRO A 32 -46.44 5.40 -31.00
C PRO A 32 -47.84 5.01 -31.48
N THR A 33 -47.90 4.18 -32.52
CA THR A 33 -49.14 3.52 -32.92
C THR A 33 -49.38 2.24 -32.15
N GLU A 34 -50.65 2.05 -31.84
CA GLU A 34 -51.28 0.99 -31.07
C GLU A 34 -50.84 -0.43 -31.43
N ASN A 35 -50.70 -1.20 -30.36
CA ASN A 35 -50.97 -2.62 -30.23
C ASN A 35 -51.82 -3.22 -31.37
N THR A 36 -51.19 -3.97 -32.27
CA THR A 36 -51.88 -4.93 -33.14
C THR A 36 -51.28 -6.31 -32.93
N ASP A 37 -52.11 -7.15 -32.32
CA ASP A 37 -52.08 -8.61 -32.29
C ASP A 37 -51.71 -9.18 -33.67
N TYR A 38 -50.50 -9.72 -33.84
CA TYR A 38 -50.12 -10.43 -35.05
C TYR A 38 -50.70 -11.84 -34.98
N THR A 39 -51.95 -11.96 -35.42
CA THR A 39 -52.48 -13.25 -35.88
C THR A 39 -51.87 -13.53 -37.25
N TYR A 40 -51.18 -14.66 -37.35
CA TYR A 40 -50.64 -15.20 -38.59
C TYR A 40 -51.79 -15.54 -39.55
N THR A 41 -51.87 -14.82 -40.67
CA THR A 41 -52.65 -15.23 -41.85
C THR A 41 -51.68 -15.74 -42.92
N PRO A 42 -51.86 -16.97 -43.43
CA PRO A 42 -51.01 -17.49 -44.50
C PRO A 42 -51.29 -16.73 -45.80
N THR A 43 -50.23 -16.31 -46.47
CA THR A 43 -50.27 -15.68 -47.79
C THR A 43 -50.67 -16.71 -48.84
N THR A 44 -51.77 -16.40 -49.52
CA THR A 44 -52.29 -16.90 -50.80
C THR A 44 -51.43 -17.89 -51.59
N GLU A 45 -52.02 -19.07 -51.79
CA GLU A 45 -51.75 -20.03 -52.87
C GLU A 45 -51.78 -19.35 -54.25
N GLU A 46 -50.68 -19.48 -55.00
CA GLU A 46 -50.76 -19.70 -56.44
C GLU A 46 -50.18 -21.08 -56.73
N THR A 47 -51.10 -22.01 -56.96
CA THR A 47 -50.87 -23.40 -57.33
C THR A 47 -50.20 -23.54 -58.69
N ILE A 48 -49.10 -24.29 -58.75
CA ILE A 48 -48.87 -25.26 -59.84
C ILE A 48 -48.80 -26.64 -59.22
N THR A 49 -49.88 -27.36 -59.46
CA THR A 49 -50.13 -28.75 -59.11
C THR A 49 -49.31 -29.68 -60.00
N THR A 50 -48.30 -30.30 -59.40
CA THR A 50 -48.12 -31.76 -59.47
C THR A 50 -47.49 -32.18 -58.14
N GLU A 51 -48.33 -32.62 -57.19
CA GLU A 51 -47.85 -33.39 -56.04
C GLU A 51 -47.09 -34.63 -56.58
N PRO A 52 -45.83 -34.84 -56.21
CA PRO A 52 -45.11 -36.04 -56.58
C PRO A 52 -45.73 -37.20 -55.78
N THR A 53 -46.50 -38.04 -56.46
CA THR A 53 -47.15 -39.22 -55.85
C THR A 53 -46.20 -40.42 -55.72
N THR A 54 -44.93 -40.23 -56.09
CA THR A 54 -43.85 -41.22 -56.08
C THR A 54 -42.52 -40.56 -55.72
N GLU A 55 -41.66 -41.30 -55.01
CA GLU A 55 -40.27 -40.95 -54.69
C GLU A 55 -39.51 -40.49 -55.96
N PRO A 56 -38.56 -39.53 -55.91
CA PRO A 56 -37.92 -38.97 -57.10
C PRO A 56 -37.27 -40.04 -58.00
N GLU A 57 -37.75 -40.18 -59.25
CA GLU A 57 -37.38 -41.28 -60.15
C GLU A 57 -36.27 -40.93 -61.16
N THR A 58 -35.98 -39.64 -61.39
CA THR A 58 -34.91 -39.21 -62.32
C THR A 58 -33.58 -39.00 -61.61
N THR A 59 -32.47 -39.33 -62.26
CA THR A 59 -31.11 -39.23 -61.68
C THR A 59 -30.69 -37.81 -61.27
N ASP A 60 -31.27 -36.77 -61.89
CA ASP A 60 -30.93 -35.36 -61.61
C ASP A 60 -31.75 -34.82 -60.43
N ASP A 61 -33.05 -35.16 -60.35
CA ASP A 61 -33.93 -34.79 -59.23
C ASP A 61 -33.50 -35.50 -57.93
N MET A 62 -33.06 -36.77 -58.02
CA MET A 62 -32.48 -37.49 -56.88
C MET A 62 -31.17 -36.85 -56.38
N GLN A 63 -30.33 -36.30 -57.27
CA GLN A 63 -29.10 -35.63 -56.85
C GLN A 63 -29.37 -34.32 -56.11
N GLN A 64 -30.32 -33.52 -56.59
CA GLN A 64 -30.71 -32.27 -55.92
C GLN A 64 -31.36 -32.53 -54.57
N TYR A 65 -32.23 -33.54 -54.48
CA TYR A 65 -32.86 -33.96 -53.22
C TYR A 65 -31.83 -34.41 -52.17
N GLU A 66 -30.89 -35.30 -52.54
CA GLU A 66 -29.87 -35.78 -51.60
C GLU A 66 -28.91 -34.67 -51.15
N GLU A 67 -28.58 -33.73 -52.04
CA GLU A 67 -27.74 -32.58 -51.68
C GLU A 67 -28.47 -31.61 -50.75
N LEU A 68 -29.76 -31.31 -50.99
CA LEU A 68 -30.58 -30.50 -50.09
C LEU A 68 -30.71 -31.16 -48.71
N LYS A 69 -31.03 -32.47 -48.69
CA LYS A 69 -31.12 -33.26 -47.45
C LYS A 69 -29.82 -33.20 -46.65
N LYS A 70 -28.69 -33.40 -47.33
CA LYS A 70 -27.36 -33.34 -46.71
C LYS A 70 -27.07 -31.96 -46.12
N ASN A 71 -27.34 -30.89 -46.87
CA ASN A 71 -27.12 -29.52 -46.40
C ASN A 71 -28.03 -29.15 -45.23
N LEU A 72 -29.30 -29.56 -45.28
CA LEU A 72 -30.27 -29.34 -44.21
C LEU A 72 -29.91 -30.12 -42.95
N MET A 73 -29.53 -31.40 -43.08
CA MET A 73 -29.03 -32.19 -41.94
C MET A 73 -27.78 -31.57 -41.32
N GLN A 74 -26.84 -31.07 -42.13
CA GLN A 74 -25.63 -30.43 -41.61
C GLN A 74 -25.97 -29.19 -40.78
N GLU A 75 -26.87 -28.33 -41.28
CA GLU A 75 -27.30 -27.14 -40.55
C GLU A 75 -28.10 -27.49 -39.30
N TYR A 76 -28.94 -28.52 -39.37
CA TYR A 76 -29.71 -29.04 -38.24
C TYR A 76 -28.81 -29.54 -37.10
N GLU A 77 -27.80 -30.35 -37.42
CA GLU A 77 -26.82 -30.83 -36.44
C GLU A 77 -25.98 -29.68 -35.86
N ASN A 78 -25.63 -28.68 -36.68
CA ASN A 78 -24.95 -27.48 -36.20
C ASN A 78 -25.83 -26.73 -35.19
N ALA A 79 -27.11 -26.50 -35.51
CA ALA A 79 -28.05 -25.81 -34.64
C ALA A 79 -28.29 -26.56 -33.32
N LEU A 80 -28.40 -27.90 -33.35
CA LEU A 80 -28.53 -28.74 -32.15
C LEU A 80 -27.28 -28.73 -31.25
N SER A 81 -26.11 -28.43 -31.81
CA SER A 81 -24.85 -28.40 -31.05
C SER A 81 -24.65 -27.11 -30.24
N LEU A 82 -25.49 -26.09 -30.45
CA LEU A 82 -25.38 -24.79 -29.79
C LEU A 82 -25.78 -24.86 -28.31
N ASN A 83 -24.98 -24.21 -27.46
CA ASN A 83 -25.26 -24.14 -26.03
C ASN A 83 -26.27 -23.04 -25.73
N ARG A 84 -27.49 -23.44 -25.36
CA ARG A 84 -28.59 -22.54 -24.98
C ARG A 84 -28.20 -21.48 -23.96
N GLU A 85 -27.35 -21.81 -22.99
CA GLU A 85 -27.01 -20.90 -21.89
C GLU A 85 -26.20 -19.68 -22.35
N GLU A 86 -25.62 -19.69 -23.56
CA GLU A 86 -24.78 -18.61 -24.10
C GLU A 86 -25.56 -17.57 -24.91
N TYR A 87 -26.83 -17.81 -25.18
CA TYR A 87 -27.68 -16.97 -26.03
C TYR A 87 -28.88 -16.43 -25.27
N THR A 88 -29.37 -15.26 -25.68
CA THR A 88 -30.56 -14.67 -25.07
C THR A 88 -31.76 -15.60 -25.23
N GLU A 89 -32.59 -15.67 -24.18
CA GLU A 89 -33.82 -16.48 -24.17
C GLU A 89 -34.63 -16.29 -25.45
N LYS A 90 -34.82 -15.02 -25.85
CA LYS A 90 -35.66 -14.68 -26.99
C LYS A 90 -35.08 -15.14 -28.32
N SER A 91 -33.78 -15.00 -28.53
CA SER A 91 -33.14 -15.41 -29.78
C SER A 91 -33.06 -16.93 -29.89
N PHE A 92 -32.82 -17.63 -28.77
CA PHE A 92 -32.76 -19.09 -28.76
C PHE A 92 -34.14 -19.75 -28.89
N GLU A 93 -35.21 -19.17 -28.30
CA GLU A 93 -36.59 -19.62 -28.55
C GLU A 93 -36.95 -19.59 -30.04
N ASN A 94 -36.51 -18.55 -30.77
CA ASN A 94 -36.74 -18.47 -32.21
C ASN A 94 -35.99 -19.59 -32.95
N LEU A 95 -34.75 -19.90 -32.57
CA LEU A 95 -34.00 -21.03 -33.12
C LEU A 95 -34.67 -22.37 -32.82
N GLU A 96 -35.14 -22.59 -31.58
CA GLU A 96 -35.82 -23.83 -31.20
C GLU A 96 -37.07 -24.08 -32.07
N ASN A 97 -37.81 -23.04 -32.42
CA ASN A 97 -38.95 -23.15 -33.34
C ASN A 97 -38.51 -23.60 -34.75
N GLU A 98 -37.42 -23.05 -35.29
CA GLU A 98 -36.89 -23.43 -36.60
C GLU A 98 -36.25 -24.83 -36.61
N ILE A 99 -35.62 -25.26 -35.50
CA ILE A 99 -35.13 -26.62 -35.30
C ILE A 99 -36.31 -27.60 -35.34
N ASN A 100 -37.42 -27.29 -34.67
CA ASN A 100 -38.62 -28.15 -34.66
C ASN A 100 -39.28 -28.23 -36.05
N PHE A 101 -39.35 -27.11 -36.78
CA PHE A 101 -39.82 -27.08 -38.16
C PHE A 101 -38.92 -27.95 -39.07
N THR A 102 -37.61 -27.75 -38.99
CA THR A 102 -36.62 -28.49 -39.78
C THR A 102 -36.66 -29.99 -39.50
N LYS A 103 -36.83 -30.40 -38.24
CA LYS A 103 -36.98 -31.81 -37.86
C LYS A 103 -38.19 -32.45 -38.56
N THR A 104 -39.32 -31.75 -38.57
CA THR A 104 -40.54 -32.22 -39.24
C THR A 104 -40.31 -32.41 -40.73
N VAL A 105 -39.60 -31.47 -41.37
CA VAL A 105 -39.24 -31.53 -42.79
C VAL A 105 -38.28 -32.68 -43.10
N LEU A 106 -37.29 -32.96 -42.23
CA LEU A 106 -36.33 -34.06 -42.43
C LEU A 106 -36.92 -35.47 -42.25
N GLU A 107 -37.95 -35.61 -41.41
CA GLU A 107 -38.59 -36.91 -41.12
C GLU A 107 -39.56 -37.38 -42.22
N ASN A 108 -39.99 -36.48 -43.13
CA ASN A 108 -40.93 -36.78 -44.21
C ASN A 108 -40.34 -36.36 -45.57
N TRP A 109 -40.17 -37.33 -46.49
CA TRP A 109 -39.58 -37.07 -47.81
C TRP A 109 -40.41 -36.11 -48.68
N GLU A 110 -41.74 -36.08 -48.52
CA GLU A 110 -42.65 -35.19 -49.25
C GLU A 110 -42.52 -33.74 -48.76
N GLU A 111 -42.41 -33.56 -47.44
CA GLU A 111 -42.13 -32.26 -46.81
C GLU A 111 -40.72 -31.78 -47.17
N LEU A 112 -39.73 -32.66 -47.17
CA LEU A 112 -38.37 -32.33 -47.61
C LEU A 112 -38.33 -31.85 -49.06
N TYR A 113 -39.12 -32.46 -49.93
CA TYR A 113 -39.21 -32.07 -51.34
C TYR A 113 -39.92 -30.72 -51.54
N THR A 114 -40.93 -30.40 -50.74
CA THR A 114 -41.75 -29.18 -50.91
C THR A 114 -41.28 -27.99 -50.08
N ALA A 115 -40.72 -28.22 -48.89
CA ALA A 115 -40.37 -27.20 -47.91
C ALA A 115 -38.89 -27.21 -47.50
N GLY A 116 -38.07 -28.12 -48.03
CA GLY A 116 -36.65 -28.27 -47.64
C GLY A 116 -35.81 -27.00 -47.80
N ASP A 117 -35.96 -26.27 -48.92
CA ASP A 117 -35.25 -25.00 -49.14
C ASP A 117 -35.69 -23.91 -48.17
N VAL A 118 -36.99 -23.88 -47.82
CA VAL A 118 -37.55 -22.93 -46.85
C VAL A 118 -36.98 -23.22 -45.48
N ALA A 119 -36.98 -24.48 -45.04
CA ALA A 119 -36.40 -24.90 -43.77
C ALA A 119 -34.90 -24.62 -43.68
N LEU A 120 -34.14 -24.89 -44.76
CA LEU A 120 -32.71 -24.58 -44.80
C LEU A 120 -32.45 -23.08 -44.63
N LYS A 121 -33.23 -22.25 -45.31
CA LYS A 121 -33.10 -20.81 -45.25
C LYS A 121 -33.50 -20.27 -43.87
N SER A 122 -34.65 -20.68 -43.34
CA SER A 122 -35.16 -20.17 -42.06
C SER A 122 -34.28 -20.59 -40.89
N LEU A 123 -33.76 -21.83 -40.90
CA LEU A 123 -32.81 -22.30 -39.88
C LEU A 123 -31.50 -21.50 -39.92
N LYS A 124 -30.94 -21.26 -41.11
CA LYS A 124 -29.74 -20.41 -41.27
C LYS A 124 -29.97 -18.99 -40.78
N GLU A 125 -31.11 -18.40 -41.13
CA GLU A 125 -31.48 -17.05 -40.67
C GLU A 125 -31.63 -17.02 -39.14
N ALA A 126 -32.23 -18.04 -38.51
CA ALA A 126 -32.34 -18.11 -37.05
C ALA A 126 -30.98 -18.25 -36.37
N VAL A 127 -30.07 -19.09 -36.87
CA VAL A 127 -28.69 -19.22 -36.36
C VAL A 127 -27.93 -17.90 -36.50
N LEU A 128 -28.06 -17.21 -37.64
CA LEU A 128 -27.42 -15.91 -37.88
C LEU A 128 -27.93 -14.80 -36.96
N ASN A 129 -29.20 -14.87 -36.55
CA ASN A 129 -29.86 -13.89 -35.70
C ASN A 129 -29.79 -14.22 -34.20
N LEU A 130 -28.99 -15.21 -33.80
CA LEU A 130 -28.72 -15.49 -32.40
C LEU A 130 -28.00 -14.31 -31.75
N GLU A 131 -28.49 -13.90 -30.58
CA GLU A 131 -27.86 -12.85 -29.78
C GLU A 131 -27.12 -13.51 -28.63
N SER A 132 -25.78 -13.46 -28.64
CA SER A 132 -24.99 -14.06 -27.58
C SER A 132 -24.79 -13.09 -26.41
N TYR A 133 -24.78 -13.60 -25.17
CA TYR A 133 -24.44 -12.80 -24.00
C TYR A 133 -23.00 -12.28 -24.04
N LYS A 134 -22.12 -13.00 -24.75
CA LYS A 134 -20.76 -12.56 -25.05
C LYS A 134 -20.75 -11.26 -25.86
N ASP A 135 -21.56 -11.16 -26.91
CA ASP A 135 -21.62 -9.96 -27.76
C ASP A 135 -22.25 -8.78 -27.02
N LEU A 136 -23.24 -9.03 -26.17
CA LEU A 136 -23.82 -8.01 -25.28
C LEU A 136 -22.79 -7.45 -24.29
N LEU A 137 -22.02 -8.32 -23.63
CA LEU A 137 -20.95 -7.90 -22.73
C LEU A 137 -19.84 -7.14 -23.49
N LEU A 138 -19.51 -7.59 -24.70
CA LEU A 138 -18.51 -6.94 -25.55
C LEU A 138 -18.92 -5.51 -25.92
N ASP A 139 -20.18 -5.28 -26.32
CA ASP A 139 -20.70 -3.94 -26.62
C ASP A 139 -20.62 -2.99 -25.42
N VAL A 140 -20.92 -3.47 -24.21
CA VAL A 140 -20.77 -2.69 -22.97
C VAL A 140 -19.31 -2.35 -22.71
N ILE A 141 -18.39 -3.31 -22.84
CA ILE A 141 -16.95 -3.09 -22.66
C ILE A 141 -16.44 -2.05 -23.67
N GLU A 142 -16.78 -2.17 -24.95
CA GLU A 142 -16.32 -1.25 -25.99
C GLU A 142 -16.85 0.18 -25.81
N LYS A 143 -18.02 0.35 -25.17
CA LYS A 143 -18.53 1.65 -24.75
C LYS A 143 -17.73 2.21 -23.57
N ALA A 144 -17.47 1.37 -22.56
CA ALA A 144 -16.71 1.74 -21.36
C ALA A 144 -15.26 2.15 -21.69
N GLU A 145 -14.60 1.43 -22.58
CA GLU A 145 -13.21 1.70 -23.02
C GLU A 145 -13.05 3.06 -23.74
N LYS A 146 -14.14 3.65 -24.24
CA LYS A 146 -14.11 4.98 -24.87
C LYS A 146 -14.10 6.11 -23.85
N ILE A 147 -14.33 5.82 -22.57
CA ILE A 147 -14.29 6.81 -21.50
C ILE A 147 -12.82 7.21 -21.28
N SER A 148 -12.52 8.49 -21.48
CA SER A 148 -11.19 9.03 -21.24
C SER A 148 -10.91 9.12 -19.73
N SER A 149 -9.72 8.69 -19.29
CA SER A 149 -9.26 8.81 -17.90
C SER A 149 -8.96 10.25 -17.47
N GLU A 150 -8.88 11.16 -18.44
CA GLU A 150 -8.32 12.49 -18.28
C GLU A 150 -8.99 13.32 -17.15
N TRP A 151 -10.30 13.18 -16.97
CA TRP A 151 -11.09 13.99 -16.04
C TRP A 151 -11.46 13.28 -14.74
N TYR A 152 -10.92 12.09 -14.51
CA TYR A 152 -11.27 11.25 -13.37
C TYR A 152 -10.05 10.98 -12.50
N THR A 153 -10.29 10.72 -11.21
CA THR A 153 -9.23 10.29 -10.29
C THR A 153 -8.68 8.95 -10.70
N ASP A 154 -7.40 8.72 -10.48
CA ASP A 154 -6.75 7.46 -10.82
C ASP A 154 -7.40 6.27 -10.09
N GLU A 155 -7.87 6.45 -8.84
CA GLU A 155 -8.54 5.42 -8.06
C GLU A 155 -9.88 4.98 -8.66
N SER A 156 -10.79 5.93 -8.93
CA SER A 156 -12.10 5.60 -9.52
C SER A 156 -11.97 5.05 -10.95
N PHE A 157 -11.02 5.57 -11.75
CA PHE A 157 -10.79 5.07 -13.10
C PHE A 157 -10.19 3.66 -13.09
N LYS A 158 -9.32 3.34 -12.11
CA LYS A 158 -8.80 1.98 -11.93
C LYS A 158 -9.91 0.96 -11.68
N VAL A 159 -10.93 1.32 -10.90
CA VAL A 159 -12.08 0.41 -10.66
C VAL A 159 -12.80 0.07 -11.96
N LEU A 160 -12.96 1.04 -12.86
CA LEU A 160 -13.53 0.82 -14.19
C LEU A 160 -12.65 -0.10 -15.05
N THR A 161 -11.34 0.17 -15.11
CA THR A 161 -10.43 -0.67 -15.92
C THR A 161 -10.36 -2.10 -15.41
N ASP A 162 -10.34 -2.30 -14.09
CA ASP A 162 -10.32 -3.63 -13.47
C ASP A 162 -11.64 -4.40 -13.75
N ALA A 163 -12.78 -3.69 -13.82
CA ALA A 163 -14.07 -4.29 -14.20
C ALA A 163 -14.12 -4.69 -15.69
N ILE A 164 -13.59 -3.84 -16.57
CA ILE A 164 -13.45 -4.12 -18.01
C ILE A 164 -12.54 -5.33 -18.24
N GLU A 165 -11.40 -5.40 -17.55
CA GLU A 165 -10.44 -6.50 -17.68
C GLU A 165 -11.07 -7.85 -17.30
N LYS A 166 -11.83 -7.90 -16.19
CA LYS A 166 -12.61 -9.10 -15.82
C LYS A 166 -13.61 -9.50 -16.90
N GLY A 167 -14.27 -8.52 -17.52
CA GLY A 167 -15.17 -8.75 -18.65
C GLY A 167 -14.45 -9.37 -19.85
N ARG A 168 -13.29 -8.81 -20.23
CA ARG A 168 -12.42 -9.32 -21.32
C ARG A 168 -11.96 -10.75 -21.03
N GLU A 169 -11.52 -11.04 -19.82
CA GLU A 169 -11.10 -12.39 -19.41
C GLU A 169 -12.24 -13.41 -19.52
N ALA A 170 -13.47 -13.02 -19.14
CA ALA A 170 -14.63 -13.91 -19.26
C ALA A 170 -14.95 -14.24 -20.72
N ILE A 171 -14.87 -13.23 -21.60
CA ILE A 171 -15.03 -13.40 -23.05
C ILE A 171 -13.97 -14.33 -23.63
N GLU A 172 -12.71 -14.20 -23.20
CA GLU A 172 -11.60 -15.05 -23.65
C GLU A 172 -11.74 -16.50 -23.17
N LYS A 173 -12.17 -16.70 -21.92
CA LYS A 173 -12.45 -18.02 -21.35
C LYS A 173 -13.60 -18.75 -22.05
N GLY A 174 -14.54 -18.01 -22.64
CA GLY A 174 -15.74 -18.56 -23.28
C GLY A 174 -16.80 -19.02 -22.27
N GLY A 175 -17.94 -19.53 -22.77
CA GLY A 175 -19.04 -19.98 -21.91
C GLY A 175 -19.71 -18.85 -21.11
N VAL A 176 -19.86 -17.67 -21.74
CA VAL A 176 -20.48 -16.50 -21.10
C VAL A 176 -21.99 -16.72 -21.05
N THR A 177 -22.50 -17.09 -19.88
CA THR A 177 -23.94 -17.26 -19.62
C THR A 177 -24.62 -15.96 -19.23
N GLU A 178 -25.96 -15.97 -19.17
CA GLU A 178 -26.76 -14.83 -18.71
C GLU A 178 -26.29 -14.25 -17.37
N ASP A 179 -26.14 -15.11 -16.35
CA ASP A 179 -25.76 -14.69 -15.00
C ASP A 179 -24.36 -14.05 -14.99
N ILE A 180 -23.42 -14.63 -15.74
CA ILE A 180 -22.05 -14.12 -15.86
C ILE A 180 -22.06 -12.75 -16.54
N ALA A 181 -22.74 -12.64 -17.68
CA ALA A 181 -22.83 -11.38 -18.42
C ALA A 181 -23.52 -10.29 -17.60
N ASN A 182 -24.67 -10.58 -16.99
CA ASN A 182 -25.40 -9.61 -16.18
C ASN A 182 -24.59 -9.13 -14.97
N SER A 183 -23.85 -10.03 -14.31
CA SER A 183 -22.97 -9.63 -13.20
C SER A 183 -21.87 -8.68 -13.68
N LEU A 184 -21.16 -9.04 -14.76
CA LEU A 184 -20.03 -8.25 -15.26
C LEU A 184 -20.48 -6.91 -15.86
N ILE A 185 -21.58 -6.90 -16.59
CA ILE A 185 -22.21 -5.66 -17.10
C ILE A 185 -22.59 -4.75 -15.92
N SER A 186 -23.20 -5.31 -14.87
CA SER A 186 -23.56 -4.53 -13.68
C SER A 186 -22.33 -3.95 -12.98
N ASP A 187 -21.23 -4.71 -12.90
CA ASP A 187 -19.99 -4.24 -12.29
C ASP A 187 -19.35 -3.10 -13.09
N ILE A 188 -19.32 -3.20 -14.42
CA ILE A 188 -18.84 -2.13 -15.30
C ILE A 188 -19.70 -0.88 -15.15
N GLN A 189 -21.03 -1.01 -15.25
CA GLN A 189 -21.96 0.13 -15.13
C GLN A 189 -21.84 0.83 -13.78
N LYS A 190 -21.73 0.07 -12.68
CA LYS A 190 -21.49 0.66 -11.35
C LYS A 190 -20.15 1.37 -11.28
N ALA A 191 -19.10 0.84 -11.92
CA ALA A 191 -17.82 1.52 -11.95
C ALA A 191 -17.88 2.84 -12.74
N GLU A 192 -18.58 2.85 -13.88
CA GLU A 192 -18.86 4.07 -14.66
C GLU A 192 -19.62 5.12 -13.85
N GLU A 193 -20.70 4.72 -13.17
CA GLU A 193 -21.52 5.60 -12.32
C GLU A 193 -20.72 6.22 -11.16
N ASN A 194 -19.69 5.51 -10.68
CA ASN A 194 -18.85 5.93 -9.55
C ASN A 194 -17.53 6.61 -9.98
N LEU A 195 -17.36 6.90 -11.27
CA LEU A 195 -16.24 7.70 -11.73
C LEU A 195 -16.24 9.09 -11.05
N TYR A 196 -15.12 9.46 -10.44
CA TYR A 196 -15.04 10.66 -9.62
C TYR A 196 -14.25 11.77 -10.31
N ASN A 197 -14.92 12.90 -10.56
CA ASN A 197 -14.37 14.00 -11.35
C ASN A 197 -13.31 14.80 -10.58
N ILE A 198 -12.14 15.04 -11.19
CA ILE A 198 -11.03 15.75 -10.55
C ILE A 198 -11.35 17.22 -10.23
N LYS A 199 -12.26 17.88 -10.96
CA LYS A 199 -12.69 19.25 -10.62
C LYS A 199 -13.51 19.26 -9.34
N ASP A 200 -14.35 18.25 -9.12
CA ASP A 200 -15.15 18.15 -7.91
C ASP A 200 -14.28 17.74 -6.71
N LEU A 201 -13.29 16.86 -6.92
CA LEU A 201 -12.24 16.60 -5.94
C LEU A 201 -11.51 17.89 -5.52
N LEU A 202 -11.08 18.71 -6.48
CA LEU A 202 -10.39 19.97 -6.18
C LEU A 202 -11.29 20.93 -5.38
N LYS A 203 -12.57 21.09 -5.78
CA LYS A 203 -13.54 21.89 -5.02
C LYS A 203 -13.67 21.41 -3.58
N GLN A 204 -13.77 20.09 -3.39
CA GLN A 204 -13.87 19.49 -2.07
C GLN A 204 -12.59 19.74 -1.25
N ASN A 205 -11.41 19.52 -1.85
CA ASN A 205 -10.13 19.75 -1.19
C ASN A 205 -9.96 21.22 -0.75
N ILE A 206 -10.36 22.19 -1.58
CA ILE A 206 -10.36 23.62 -1.21
C ILE A 206 -11.35 23.88 -0.05
N ALA A 207 -12.55 23.31 -0.10
CA ALA A 207 -13.54 23.47 0.95
C ALA A 207 -13.06 22.87 2.29
N ASP A 208 -12.42 21.70 2.25
CA ASP A 208 -11.83 21.04 3.41
C ASP A 208 -10.62 21.79 3.95
N ALA A 209 -9.80 22.37 3.07
CA ALA A 209 -8.71 23.28 3.46
C ALA A 209 -9.24 24.52 4.19
N LYS A 210 -10.31 25.13 3.69
CA LYS A 210 -10.95 26.30 4.34
C LYS A 210 -11.51 26.00 5.73
N LYS A 211 -11.92 24.76 6.02
CA LYS A 211 -12.33 24.37 7.38
C LYS A 211 -11.19 24.56 8.40
N LYS A 212 -9.92 24.46 7.95
CA LYS A 212 -8.74 24.71 8.79
C LYS A 212 -8.55 26.18 9.16
N TYR A 213 -9.21 27.13 8.49
CA TYR A 213 -9.02 28.56 8.74
C TYR A 213 -9.46 29.02 10.13
N ASN A 214 -10.36 28.24 10.75
CA ASN A 214 -10.92 28.46 12.08
C ASN A 214 -10.16 27.72 13.18
N LEU A 215 -9.08 27.02 12.82
CA LEU A 215 -8.21 26.32 13.75
C LEU A 215 -6.95 27.16 14.00
N VAL A 216 -6.32 26.96 15.16
CA VAL A 216 -5.15 27.73 15.55
C VAL A 216 -3.86 27.00 15.20
N TYR A 217 -3.03 27.69 14.42
CA TYR A 217 -1.70 27.27 13.97
C TYR A 217 -0.78 28.48 14.12
N GLU A 218 0.54 28.31 13.98
CA GLU A 218 1.48 29.44 13.99
C GLU A 218 1.04 30.51 12.97
N GLU A 219 0.99 31.78 13.38
CA GLU A 219 0.40 32.87 12.59
C GLU A 219 1.01 32.98 11.19
N SER A 220 2.34 32.85 11.09
CA SER A 220 3.06 32.90 9.81
C SER A 220 2.69 31.72 8.89
N SER A 221 2.59 30.52 9.45
CA SER A 221 2.25 29.28 8.76
C SER A 221 0.81 29.29 8.23
N MET A 222 -0.14 29.74 9.06
CA MET A 222 -1.54 29.89 8.69
C MET A 222 -1.74 30.98 7.63
N THR A 223 -0.96 32.06 7.70
CA THR A 223 -0.99 33.14 6.69
C THR A 223 -0.52 32.63 5.32
N GLN A 224 0.56 31.86 5.29
CA GLN A 224 1.06 31.21 4.08
C GLN A 224 0.04 30.21 3.52
N PHE A 225 -0.53 29.36 4.38
CA PHE A 225 -1.58 28.41 4.01
C PHE A 225 -2.80 29.11 3.38
N LYS A 226 -3.36 30.12 4.05
CA LYS A 226 -4.51 30.90 3.55
C LYS A 226 -4.21 31.55 2.20
N THR A 227 -3.04 32.18 2.09
CA THR A 227 -2.59 32.82 0.84
C THR A 227 -2.54 31.82 -0.31
N GLU A 228 -2.03 30.62 -0.06
CA GLU A 228 -1.90 29.58 -1.09
C GLU A 228 -3.27 28.99 -1.48
N ILE A 229 -4.14 28.70 -0.51
CA ILE A 229 -5.50 28.21 -0.80
C ILE A 229 -6.34 29.26 -1.54
N GLU A 230 -6.22 30.55 -1.18
CA GLU A 230 -6.88 31.64 -1.91
C GLU A 230 -6.34 31.80 -3.34
N ARG A 231 -5.02 31.62 -3.54
CA ARG A 231 -4.40 31.60 -4.88
C ARG A 231 -4.96 30.46 -5.73
N ILE A 232 -5.05 29.25 -5.16
CA ILE A 232 -5.58 28.06 -5.82
C ILE A 232 -7.05 28.25 -6.18
N GLU A 233 -7.88 28.70 -5.23
CA GLU A 233 -9.30 28.96 -5.47
C GLU A 233 -9.51 30.00 -6.56
N LYS A 234 -8.74 31.09 -6.56
CA LYS A 234 -8.80 32.11 -7.62
C LYS A 234 -8.38 31.58 -8.99
N SER A 235 -7.50 30.59 -9.03
CA SER A 235 -7.03 29.95 -10.26
C SER A 235 -8.04 28.94 -10.81
N PHE A 236 -8.92 28.41 -9.95
CA PHE A 236 -9.92 27.43 -10.33
C PHE A 236 -11.02 28.06 -11.21
N ASN A 237 -11.13 27.59 -12.45
CA ASN A 237 -12.11 28.05 -13.43
C ASN A 237 -12.44 26.96 -14.47
N ASP A 238 -13.45 27.18 -15.30
CA ASP A 238 -13.95 26.17 -16.24
C ASP A 238 -12.98 25.83 -17.38
N ASN A 239 -12.04 26.73 -17.73
CA ASN A 239 -11.14 26.59 -18.87
C ASN A 239 -9.84 25.83 -18.57
N LEU A 240 -9.63 25.39 -17.33
CA LEU A 240 -8.46 24.59 -16.97
C LEU A 240 -8.45 23.28 -17.76
N THR A 241 -7.26 22.84 -18.13
CA THR A 241 -6.97 21.48 -18.59
C THR A 241 -6.97 20.51 -17.40
N SER A 242 -7.08 19.22 -17.69
CA SER A 242 -7.00 18.16 -16.68
C SER A 242 -5.68 18.17 -15.90
N GLN A 243 -4.57 18.38 -16.61
CA GLN A 243 -3.24 18.47 -16.03
C GLN A 243 -3.13 19.66 -15.06
N GLU A 244 -3.64 20.83 -15.44
CA GLU A 244 -3.66 22.00 -14.54
C GLU A 244 -4.53 21.75 -13.29
N VAL A 245 -5.66 21.03 -13.42
CA VAL A 245 -6.46 20.66 -12.25
C VAL A 245 -5.71 19.70 -11.32
N LYS A 246 -4.99 18.70 -11.86
CA LYS A 246 -4.14 17.80 -11.07
C LYS A 246 -3.02 18.57 -10.36
N GLU A 247 -2.39 19.53 -11.03
CA GLU A 247 -1.38 20.40 -10.43
C GLU A 247 -1.95 21.28 -9.30
N LEU A 248 -3.18 21.78 -9.44
CA LEU A 248 -3.86 22.50 -8.37
C LEU A 248 -4.23 21.59 -7.19
N ILE A 249 -4.63 20.34 -7.42
CA ILE A 249 -4.85 19.35 -6.36
C ILE A 249 -3.54 19.12 -5.58
N GLU A 250 -2.43 18.90 -6.27
CA GLU A 250 -1.11 18.75 -5.66
C GLU A 250 -0.70 20.01 -4.89
N ALA A 251 -1.02 21.19 -5.41
CA ALA A 251 -0.77 22.46 -4.73
C ALA A 251 -1.57 22.57 -3.42
N VAL A 252 -2.83 22.09 -3.36
CA VAL A 252 -3.58 22.00 -2.10
C VAL A 252 -2.87 21.09 -1.11
N SER A 253 -2.42 19.91 -1.54
CA SER A 253 -1.64 18.99 -0.68
C SER A 253 -0.35 19.63 -0.17
N LYS A 254 0.37 20.36 -1.02
CA LYS A 254 1.57 21.14 -0.62
C LYS A 254 1.21 22.26 0.35
N ALA A 255 0.08 22.94 0.17
CA ALA A 255 -0.36 23.98 1.10
C ALA A 255 -0.51 23.41 2.52
N TYR A 256 -1.09 22.22 2.69
CA TYR A 256 -1.19 21.58 4.01
C TYR A 256 0.17 21.41 4.71
N SER A 257 1.26 21.18 3.98
CA SER A 257 2.60 21.08 4.56
C SER A 257 3.15 22.40 5.10
N LEU A 258 2.53 23.54 4.75
CA LEU A 258 2.86 24.84 5.29
C LEU A 258 2.32 25.04 6.71
N LEU A 259 1.26 24.32 7.10
CA LEU A 259 0.65 24.47 8.42
C LEU A 259 1.60 23.94 9.50
N LYS A 260 1.95 24.82 10.44
CA LYS A 260 2.70 24.47 11.64
C LYS A 260 1.79 24.64 12.84
N PRO A 261 1.39 23.55 13.51
CA PRO A 261 0.51 23.69 14.66
C PRO A 261 1.20 24.47 15.77
N VAL A 262 0.40 25.06 16.66
CA VAL A 262 0.96 25.59 17.90
C VAL A 262 1.37 24.39 18.75
N LEU A 263 2.65 24.29 19.05
CA LEU A 263 3.18 23.18 19.82
C LEU A 263 2.47 23.08 21.18
N GLY A 264 2.00 21.90 21.55
CA GLY A 264 1.21 21.63 22.74
C GLY A 264 -0.30 21.90 22.64
N ASP A 265 -0.78 22.56 21.56
CA ASP A 265 -2.21 22.71 21.24
C ASP A 265 -2.64 21.58 20.30
N THR A 266 -2.94 20.44 20.89
CA THR A 266 -3.17 19.17 20.21
C THR A 266 -4.64 18.97 19.80
N ASP A 267 -5.57 19.71 20.40
CA ASP A 267 -6.97 19.76 19.97
C ASP A 267 -7.25 20.94 19.01
N VAL A 268 -6.24 21.78 18.77
CA VAL A 268 -6.24 22.90 17.83
C VAL A 268 -7.27 23.98 18.19
N SER A 269 -7.53 24.12 19.49
CA SER A 269 -8.46 25.09 20.08
C SER A 269 -7.89 26.50 20.16
N GLY A 270 -6.56 26.63 20.18
CA GLY A 270 -5.83 27.87 20.31
C GLY A 270 -5.25 28.17 21.68
N ASP A 271 -5.59 27.35 22.68
CA ASP A 271 -5.08 27.48 24.04
C ASP A 271 -4.44 26.15 24.48
N ILE A 272 -3.16 26.17 24.83
CA ILE A 272 -2.50 25.00 25.42
C ILE A 272 -3.11 24.77 26.82
N SER A 273 -3.85 23.67 26.97
CA SER A 273 -4.71 23.40 28.12
C SER A 273 -4.58 21.96 28.64
N ILE A 274 -5.30 21.65 29.72
CA ILE A 274 -5.36 20.27 30.22
C ILE A 274 -6.09 19.32 29.26
N SER A 275 -6.93 19.87 28.36
CA SER A 275 -7.61 19.09 27.32
C SER A 275 -6.60 18.53 26.33
N ASP A 276 -5.53 19.26 26.02
CA ASP A 276 -4.46 18.81 25.14
C ASP A 276 -3.67 17.65 25.73
N ALA A 277 -3.27 17.79 27.00
CA ALA A 277 -2.65 16.69 27.73
C ALA A 277 -3.55 15.44 27.75
N THR A 278 -4.86 15.64 27.87
CA THR A 278 -5.86 14.55 27.85
C THR A 278 -5.98 13.94 26.45
N ALA A 279 -5.95 14.74 25.38
CA ALA A 279 -5.99 14.26 24.00
C ALA A 279 -4.76 13.39 23.68
N VAL A 280 -3.57 13.84 24.08
CA VAL A 280 -2.33 13.05 23.97
C VAL A 280 -2.44 11.74 24.76
N GLN A 281 -2.97 11.80 25.99
CA GLN A 281 -3.15 10.60 26.82
C GLN A 281 -4.14 9.59 26.22
N ASN A 282 -5.22 10.07 25.62
CA ASN A 282 -6.18 9.22 24.90
C ASN A 282 -5.56 8.57 23.66
N TYR A 283 -4.78 9.34 22.89
CA TYR A 283 -4.02 8.82 21.75
C TYR A 283 -3.07 7.69 22.17
N ILE A 284 -2.27 7.90 23.21
CA ILE A 284 -1.35 6.88 23.77
C ILE A 284 -2.12 5.64 24.23
N SER A 285 -3.34 5.82 24.74
CA SER A 285 -4.19 4.74 25.25
C SER A 285 -5.00 4.03 24.15
N ASN A 286 -4.79 4.35 22.87
CA ASN A 286 -5.59 3.89 21.73
C ASN A 286 -7.10 4.16 21.88
N ILE A 287 -7.46 5.21 22.63
CA ILE A 287 -8.83 5.70 22.70
C ILE A 287 -9.00 6.63 21.50
N ASN A 288 -9.95 6.31 20.62
CA ASN A 288 -10.15 7.02 19.36
C ASN A 288 -10.51 8.51 19.61
N THR A 289 -9.50 9.37 19.53
CA THR A 289 -9.66 10.83 19.67
C THR A 289 -8.96 11.55 18.53
N LYS A 290 -9.62 12.58 18.00
CA LYS A 290 -9.04 13.48 17.01
C LYS A 290 -7.97 14.33 17.70
N ILE A 291 -6.73 14.21 17.24
CA ILE A 291 -5.57 14.94 17.77
C ILE A 291 -4.68 15.41 16.61
N GLU A 292 -4.06 16.58 16.74
CA GLU A 292 -3.00 17.08 15.86
C GLU A 292 -1.65 16.55 16.34
N LEU A 293 -1.21 15.42 15.75
CA LEU A 293 0.01 14.71 16.17
C LEU A 293 1.27 15.58 16.04
N SER A 294 1.29 16.47 15.06
CA SER A 294 2.40 17.41 14.84
C SER A 294 2.54 18.46 15.94
N ALA A 295 1.51 18.65 16.77
CA ALA A 295 1.51 19.51 17.95
C ALA A 295 1.85 18.75 19.25
N ALA A 296 1.82 17.42 19.20
CA ALA A 296 1.82 16.56 20.39
C ALA A 296 3.21 16.18 20.87
N ASP A 297 4.21 16.11 19.99
CA ASP A 297 5.62 15.89 20.35
C ASP A 297 6.25 17.21 20.83
N VAL A 298 6.00 17.55 22.09
CA VAL A 298 6.44 18.83 22.67
C VAL A 298 7.85 18.76 23.24
N ASN A 299 8.45 17.57 23.32
CA ASN A 299 9.85 17.39 23.72
C ASN A 299 10.79 17.10 22.53
N PHE A 300 10.27 17.14 21.29
CA PHE A 300 11.00 17.02 20.04
C PHE A 300 11.82 15.74 19.95
N ASP A 301 11.24 14.61 20.39
CA ASP A 301 11.88 13.30 20.42
C ASP A 301 11.40 12.33 19.32
N ASP A 302 10.56 12.84 18.42
CA ASP A 302 9.82 12.17 17.36
C ASP A 302 8.85 11.08 17.88
N LYS A 303 8.47 11.12 19.15
CA LYS A 303 7.48 10.22 19.75
C LYS A 303 6.45 11.02 20.51
N ILE A 304 5.26 10.43 20.60
CA ILE A 304 4.17 10.97 21.40
C ILE A 304 3.98 10.02 22.58
N THR A 305 4.42 10.46 23.74
CA THR A 305 4.51 9.65 24.95
C THR A 305 3.93 10.37 26.16
N ILE A 306 3.94 9.70 27.32
CA ILE A 306 3.52 10.34 28.58
C ILE A 306 4.45 11.50 28.98
N SER A 307 5.66 11.55 28.40
CA SER A 307 6.58 12.68 28.57
C SER A 307 5.97 13.97 28.03
N ASP A 308 5.35 13.91 26.85
CA ASP A 308 4.67 15.04 26.22
C ASP A 308 3.48 15.51 27.02
N VAL A 309 2.66 14.57 27.49
CA VAL A 309 1.54 14.85 28.42
C VAL A 309 2.05 15.63 29.63
N THR A 310 3.17 15.18 30.21
CA THR A 310 3.76 15.81 31.40
C THR A 310 4.28 17.21 31.08
N ASN A 311 4.87 17.43 29.92
CA ASN A 311 5.38 18.74 29.51
C ASN A 311 4.25 19.72 29.21
N ILE A 312 3.18 19.29 28.52
CA ILE A 312 1.96 20.10 28.35
C ILE A 312 1.38 20.48 29.72
N GLN A 313 1.28 19.53 30.65
CA GLN A 313 0.82 19.82 32.02
C GLN A 313 1.72 20.81 32.78
N LYS A 314 3.06 20.70 32.64
CA LYS A 314 4.01 21.66 33.22
C LYS A 314 3.81 23.06 32.64
N TYR A 315 3.61 23.17 31.34
CA TYR A 315 3.35 24.44 30.67
C TYR A 315 2.04 25.07 31.17
N VAL A 316 0.95 24.30 31.20
CA VAL A 316 -0.35 24.72 31.75
C VAL A 316 -0.25 25.16 33.21
N ALA A 317 0.59 24.48 34.00
CA ALA A 317 0.85 24.82 35.40
C ALA A 317 1.79 26.02 35.60
N GLY A 318 2.35 26.60 34.54
CA GLY A 318 3.33 27.70 34.60
C GLY A 318 4.69 27.27 35.17
N LEU A 319 5.03 25.98 35.09
CA LEU A 319 6.32 25.45 35.53
C LEU A 319 7.40 25.56 34.46
N ILE A 320 6.99 25.69 33.19
CA ILE A 320 7.85 25.98 32.04
C ILE A 320 7.16 27.05 31.19
N ASP A 321 7.95 27.96 30.63
CA ASP A 321 7.45 29.06 29.78
C ASP A 321 7.50 28.71 28.29
N GLU A 322 8.21 27.65 27.91
CA GLU A 322 8.34 27.18 26.53
C GLU A 322 8.65 25.68 26.48
N PHE A 323 8.25 25.04 25.39
CA PHE A 323 8.62 23.66 25.06
C PHE A 323 10.03 23.62 24.47
N LYS A 324 10.85 22.67 24.89
CA LYS A 324 12.23 22.51 24.42
C LYS A 324 12.54 21.05 24.18
N LYS A 325 13.46 20.81 23.24
CA LYS A 325 14.14 19.52 23.11
C LYS A 325 14.74 19.17 24.46
N ASP A 326 14.47 17.95 24.95
CA ASP A 326 15.11 17.47 26.17
C ASP A 326 16.64 17.48 25.95
N PRO A 327 17.43 18.24 26.75
CA PRO A 327 18.88 18.30 26.60
C PRO A 327 19.58 16.96 26.86
N HIS A 328 18.86 15.94 27.31
CA HIS A 328 19.35 14.59 27.56
C HIS A 328 19.04 13.59 26.43
N LEU A 329 18.33 14.01 25.37
CA LEU A 329 18.18 13.19 24.18
C LEU A 329 19.39 13.38 23.25
N PRO A 330 19.95 12.29 22.67
CA PRO A 330 21.06 12.40 21.73
C PRO A 330 20.67 13.29 20.56
N ASP A 331 21.55 14.23 20.24
CA ASP A 331 21.35 15.16 19.14
C ASP A 331 21.63 14.47 17.81
N TYR A 332 20.60 13.96 17.14
CA TYR A 332 20.74 13.30 15.83
C TYR A 332 21.08 14.27 14.68
N ASP A 333 21.25 15.57 14.95
CA ASP A 333 21.91 16.52 14.04
C ASP A 333 23.46 16.39 14.08
N THR A 334 24.03 15.64 15.04
CA THR A 334 25.43 15.19 14.93
C THR A 334 25.57 14.14 13.84
N GLU A 335 26.73 14.12 13.17
CA GLU A 335 27.02 13.10 12.14
C GLU A 335 26.69 11.70 12.68
N TRP A 336 26.07 10.86 11.85
CA TRP A 336 25.52 9.55 12.25
C TRP A 336 26.50 8.61 12.99
N ASN A 337 27.80 8.78 12.74
CA ASN A 337 28.93 8.06 13.34
C ASN A 337 29.33 8.59 14.73
N LEU A 338 28.94 9.82 15.07
CA LEU A 338 29.30 10.53 16.30
C LEU A 338 28.21 10.50 17.39
N VAL A 339 27.08 9.85 17.12
CA VAL A 339 25.99 9.70 18.10
C VAL A 339 26.52 9.13 19.41
N LEU A 340 26.34 9.88 20.51
CA LEU A 340 26.71 9.45 21.85
C LEU A 340 25.61 8.58 22.44
N VAL A 341 25.96 7.35 22.78
CA VAL A 341 25.06 6.42 23.49
C VAL A 341 25.75 5.94 24.75
N ASN A 342 25.12 6.21 25.90
CA ASN A 342 25.53 5.72 27.22
C ASN A 342 24.35 5.82 28.19
N TYR A 343 24.57 5.61 29.49
CA TYR A 343 23.51 5.63 30.50
C TYR A 343 22.79 6.98 30.65
N LYS A 344 23.40 8.10 30.23
CA LYS A 344 22.79 9.43 30.21
C LYS A 344 22.06 9.72 28.90
N TYR A 345 22.56 9.16 27.80
CA TYR A 345 22.07 9.37 26.45
C TYR A 345 21.60 8.03 25.86
N PRO A 346 20.39 7.57 26.19
CA PRO A 346 19.85 6.34 25.63
C PRO A 346 19.59 6.50 24.12
N MET A 347 19.65 5.39 23.40
CA MET A 347 19.26 5.33 21.99
C MET A 347 17.80 5.73 21.80
N LYS A 348 17.48 6.22 20.60
CA LYS A 348 16.10 6.41 20.15
C LYS A 348 15.40 5.05 20.16
N SER A 349 14.37 4.91 21.01
CA SER A 349 13.51 3.73 20.98
C SER A 349 13.02 3.44 19.55
N GLY A 350 13.11 2.18 19.15
CA GLY A 350 12.79 1.71 17.79
C GLY A 350 13.91 1.90 16.76
N TYR A 351 15.09 2.41 17.14
CA TYR A 351 16.24 2.50 16.23
C TYR A 351 16.68 1.10 15.77
N VAL A 352 16.72 0.90 14.46
CA VAL A 352 17.25 -0.31 13.83
C VAL A 352 18.24 0.13 12.74
N PRO A 353 19.55 -0.11 12.91
CA PRO A 353 20.54 0.20 11.88
C PRO A 353 20.38 -0.74 10.67
N ASP A 354 20.85 -0.31 9.51
CA ASP A 354 20.94 -1.18 8.33
C ASP A 354 22.25 -1.96 8.36
N MET A 355 22.14 -3.29 8.39
CA MET A 355 23.20 -4.19 8.83
C MET A 355 23.64 -5.11 7.70
N ARG A 356 24.94 -5.39 7.63
CA ARG A 356 25.46 -6.49 6.80
C ARG A 356 26.37 -7.41 7.60
N VAL A 357 26.47 -8.66 7.17
CA VAL A 357 27.47 -9.59 7.70
C VAL A 357 28.85 -9.02 7.41
N VAL A 358 29.72 -9.09 8.41
CA VAL A 358 31.11 -8.65 8.34
C VAL A 358 32.04 -9.79 8.68
N ASP A 359 33.24 -9.74 8.09
CA ASP A 359 34.26 -10.77 8.19
C ASP A 359 33.74 -12.10 7.65
N GLY A 360 34.22 -12.55 6.48
CA GLY A 360 33.76 -13.77 5.82
C GLY A 360 33.91 -15.07 6.62
N ARG A 361 34.45 -14.98 7.84
CA ARG A 361 34.63 -16.05 8.84
C ARG A 361 33.62 -15.97 10.00
N SER A 362 32.70 -15.00 9.98
CA SER A 362 31.87 -14.60 11.11
C SER A 362 30.37 -14.58 10.77
N ILE A 363 29.52 -14.73 11.79
CA ILE A 363 28.06 -14.55 11.70
C ILE A 363 27.62 -13.15 12.16
N PHE A 364 28.55 -12.36 12.67
CA PHE A 364 28.28 -11.05 13.22
C PHE A 364 27.94 -10.05 12.11
N THR A 365 27.05 -9.13 12.45
CA THR A 365 26.65 -8.04 11.58
C THR A 365 27.15 -6.70 12.12
N PHE A 366 27.47 -5.78 11.21
CA PHE A 366 27.87 -4.41 11.50
C PHE A 366 27.11 -3.42 10.61
N ASP A 367 26.99 -2.16 11.04
CA ASP A 367 26.32 -1.13 10.23
C ASP A 367 26.99 -1.06 8.86
N LYS A 368 26.19 -1.19 7.79
CA LYS A 368 26.69 -1.27 6.42
C LYS A 368 27.59 -0.10 6.04
N ARG A 369 27.41 1.07 6.68
CA ARG A 369 28.18 2.30 6.43
C ARG A 369 29.59 2.26 7.02
N ALA A 370 29.84 1.40 8.01
CA ALA A 370 31.13 1.25 8.69
C ALA A 370 31.75 -0.16 8.49
N ALA A 371 31.01 -1.07 7.88
CA ALA A 371 31.41 -2.46 7.70
C ALA A 371 32.69 -2.64 6.86
N ASP A 372 32.87 -1.87 5.78
CA ASP A 372 34.10 -1.91 4.96
C ASP A 372 35.32 -1.50 5.80
N ALA A 373 35.16 -0.51 6.69
CA ALA A 373 36.24 -0.04 7.55
C ALA A 373 36.64 -1.11 8.58
N LEU A 374 35.68 -1.82 9.14
CA LEU A 374 35.93 -2.96 10.04
C LEU A 374 36.68 -4.08 9.30
N GLU A 375 36.23 -4.46 8.12
CA GLU A 375 36.87 -5.51 7.33
C GLU A 375 38.31 -5.15 6.96
N ASN A 376 38.54 -3.92 6.49
CA ASN A 376 39.89 -3.43 6.19
C ASN A 376 40.80 -3.43 7.43
N MET A 377 40.28 -3.03 8.60
CA MET A 377 41.04 -3.07 9.86
C MET A 377 41.45 -4.49 10.23
N LEU A 378 40.53 -5.45 10.11
CA LEU A 378 40.80 -6.85 10.43
C LEU A 378 41.74 -7.50 9.41
N ASP A 379 41.60 -7.18 8.13
CA ASP A 379 42.43 -7.72 7.05
C ASP A 379 43.87 -7.20 7.11
N ASP A 380 44.08 -5.92 7.43
CA ASP A 380 45.43 -5.38 7.62
C ASP A 380 46.10 -5.95 8.89
N CYS A 381 45.33 -6.20 9.96
CA CYS A 381 45.82 -6.92 11.13
C CYS A 381 46.29 -8.34 10.76
N ARG A 382 45.52 -9.05 9.92
CA ARG A 382 45.88 -10.39 9.41
C ARG A 382 47.07 -10.35 8.45
N ALA A 383 47.21 -9.30 7.66
CA ALA A 383 48.35 -9.12 6.77
C ALA A 383 49.68 -8.99 7.55
N GLU A 384 49.62 -8.57 8.82
CA GLU A 384 50.77 -8.59 9.75
C GLU A 384 50.98 -9.94 10.45
N GLY A 385 50.20 -10.96 10.10
CA GLY A 385 50.33 -12.33 10.63
C GLY A 385 49.58 -12.59 11.93
N LEU A 386 48.67 -11.69 12.32
CA LEU A 386 47.86 -11.78 13.54
C LEU A 386 46.46 -12.36 13.25
N GLU A 387 45.76 -12.85 14.27
CA GLU A 387 44.46 -13.49 14.10
C GLU A 387 43.35 -12.85 14.98
N PRO A 388 42.86 -11.65 14.61
CA PRO A 388 41.75 -11.02 15.32
C PRO A 388 40.42 -11.74 15.03
N LEU A 389 39.62 -11.92 16.08
CA LEU A 389 38.27 -12.48 16.03
C LEU A 389 37.24 -11.50 16.60
N ILE A 390 36.12 -11.35 15.90
CA ILE A 390 34.94 -10.69 16.45
C ILE A 390 34.28 -11.67 17.42
N CYS A 391 34.06 -11.26 18.67
CA CYS A 391 33.26 -12.02 19.64
C CYS A 391 31.91 -11.37 19.96
N SER A 392 31.75 -10.08 19.64
CA SER A 392 30.47 -9.39 19.69
C SER A 392 30.43 -8.23 18.72
N ALA A 393 29.30 -7.96 18.09
CA ALA A 393 29.09 -6.80 17.24
C ALA A 393 27.67 -6.27 17.49
N TYR A 394 26.82 -6.16 16.47
CA TYR A 394 25.43 -5.75 16.69
C TYR A 394 24.68 -6.67 17.63
N ARG A 395 23.93 -6.05 18.55
CA ARG A 395 23.04 -6.73 19.50
C ARG A 395 21.64 -6.19 19.34
N THR A 396 20.64 -7.08 19.31
CA THR A 396 19.25 -6.65 19.40
C THR A 396 18.94 -6.16 20.82
N GLN A 397 17.80 -5.51 20.99
CA GLN A 397 17.30 -5.11 22.31
C GLN A 397 17.19 -6.31 23.26
N GLU A 398 16.61 -7.41 22.76
CA GLU A 398 16.38 -8.64 23.54
C GLU A 398 17.70 -9.28 23.98
N LEU A 399 18.70 -9.33 23.10
CA LEU A 399 20.02 -9.84 23.45
C LEU A 399 20.70 -8.97 24.51
N GLN A 400 20.57 -7.64 24.41
CA GLN A 400 21.14 -6.75 25.42
C GLN A 400 20.44 -6.90 26.78
N GLU A 401 19.12 -7.11 26.80
CA GLU A 401 18.34 -7.43 28.01
C GLU A 401 18.81 -8.73 28.66
N GLU A 402 19.00 -9.79 27.86
CA GLU A 402 19.50 -11.08 28.34
C GLU A 402 20.90 -10.95 28.96
N LEU A 403 21.83 -10.29 28.25
CA LEU A 403 23.20 -10.08 28.74
C LEU A 403 23.23 -9.27 30.04
N PHE A 404 22.42 -8.21 30.12
CA PHE A 404 22.33 -7.40 31.33
C PHE A 404 21.75 -8.21 32.50
N ALA A 405 20.66 -8.95 32.28
CA ALA A 405 20.05 -9.80 33.29
C ALA A 405 21.01 -10.90 33.78
N ASN A 406 21.75 -11.53 32.87
CA ASN A 406 22.78 -12.53 33.21
C ASN A 406 23.89 -11.92 34.08
N LYS A 407 24.30 -10.67 33.81
CA LYS A 407 25.30 -9.98 34.63
C LYS A 407 24.78 -9.61 36.02
N VAL A 408 23.52 -9.18 36.14
CA VAL A 408 22.87 -8.96 37.44
C VAL A 408 22.79 -10.26 38.23
N ALA A 409 22.41 -11.36 37.59
CA ALA A 409 22.35 -12.68 38.21
C ALA A 409 23.75 -13.15 38.69
N TYR A 410 24.80 -12.91 37.90
CA TYR A 410 26.18 -13.21 38.29
C TYR A 410 26.59 -12.53 39.60
N TYR A 411 26.27 -11.24 39.78
CA TYR A 411 26.57 -10.54 41.05
C TYR A 411 25.63 -10.94 42.19
N THR A 412 24.36 -11.24 41.88
CA THR A 412 23.42 -11.72 42.89
C THR A 412 23.86 -13.08 43.46
N ASN A 413 24.39 -13.97 42.61
CA ASN A 413 24.99 -15.25 43.01
C ASN A 413 26.28 -15.12 43.83
N GLN A 414 26.88 -13.93 43.87
CA GLN A 414 28.00 -13.57 44.74
C GLN A 414 27.55 -12.85 46.02
N GLU A 415 26.28 -12.99 46.40
CA GLU A 415 25.69 -12.46 47.63
C GLU A 415 25.61 -10.92 47.71
N TYR A 416 25.76 -10.21 46.58
CA TYR A 416 25.41 -8.79 46.51
C TYR A 416 23.88 -8.61 46.55
N SER A 417 23.40 -7.51 47.15
CA SER A 417 21.98 -7.14 47.05
C SER A 417 21.61 -6.88 45.59
N TYR A 418 20.34 -7.04 45.24
CA TYR A 418 19.87 -6.81 43.86
C TYR A 418 20.23 -5.40 43.37
N GLU A 419 20.03 -4.38 44.21
CA GLU A 419 20.36 -2.99 43.88
C GLU A 419 21.86 -2.84 43.60
N LYS A 420 22.72 -3.44 44.44
CA LYS A 420 24.17 -3.38 44.23
C LYS A 420 24.61 -4.18 43.00
N ALA A 421 23.96 -5.32 42.73
CA ALA A 421 24.20 -6.14 41.55
C ALA A 421 23.85 -5.39 40.26
N VAL A 422 22.75 -4.64 40.25
CA VAL A 422 22.37 -3.77 39.13
C VAL A 422 23.41 -2.67 38.91
N GLU A 423 23.87 -1.99 39.97
CA GLU A 423 24.90 -0.95 39.85
C GLU A 423 26.25 -1.50 39.38
N LEU A 424 26.65 -2.70 39.82
CA LEU A 424 27.86 -3.37 39.34
C LEU A 424 27.73 -3.92 37.91
N ALA A 425 26.54 -4.31 37.49
CA ALA A 425 26.30 -4.79 36.12
C ALA A 425 26.47 -3.65 35.11
N LYS A 426 25.90 -2.47 35.40
CA LYS A 426 25.94 -1.28 34.53
C LYS A 426 27.36 -0.82 34.16
N THR A 427 28.37 -1.11 34.99
CA THR A 427 29.75 -0.68 34.73
C THR A 427 30.47 -1.54 33.68
N SER A 428 29.92 -2.69 33.29
CA SER A 428 30.55 -3.64 32.34
C SER A 428 29.59 -4.21 31.30
N VAL A 429 28.27 -4.08 31.52
CA VAL A 429 27.25 -4.35 30.50
C VAL A 429 26.29 -3.17 30.55
N ALA A 430 26.25 -2.39 29.47
CA ALA A 430 25.36 -1.25 29.38
C ALA A 430 23.90 -1.68 29.57
N TYR A 431 23.10 -0.83 30.22
CA TYR A 431 21.67 -1.08 30.37
C TYR A 431 21.00 -1.16 28.99
N PRO A 432 19.98 -2.01 28.78
CA PRO A 432 19.33 -2.14 27.48
C PRO A 432 18.81 -0.79 26.95
N GLY A 433 19.09 -0.49 25.68
CA GLY A 433 18.83 0.81 25.07
C GLY A 433 19.95 1.84 25.27
N THR A 434 21.02 1.49 25.97
CA THR A 434 22.18 2.38 26.22
C THR A 434 23.51 1.79 25.74
N SER A 435 23.46 0.71 24.96
CA SER A 435 24.65 0.03 24.43
C SER A 435 24.98 0.47 23.00
N GLU A 436 26.25 0.80 22.75
CA GLU A 436 26.73 1.08 21.38
C GLU A 436 26.67 -0.14 20.44
N HIS A 437 26.64 -1.36 20.98
CA HIS A 437 26.42 -2.56 20.16
C HIS A 437 25.03 -2.53 19.50
N GLN A 438 24.04 -1.93 20.14
CA GLN A 438 22.71 -1.80 19.57
C GLN A 438 22.63 -0.70 18.49
N LEU A 439 23.64 0.20 18.42
CA LEU A 439 23.80 1.11 17.27
C LEU A 439 24.37 0.39 16.04
N GLY A 440 24.95 -0.79 16.19
CA GLY A 440 25.71 -1.46 15.12
C GLY A 440 27.06 -0.83 14.81
N LEU A 441 27.55 0.07 15.70
CA LEU A 441 28.82 0.79 15.55
C LEU A 441 29.91 0.37 16.55
N ALA A 442 29.63 -0.60 17.41
CA ALA A 442 30.60 -1.17 18.35
C ALA A 442 30.89 -2.63 18.06
N VAL A 443 32.15 -3.01 18.22
CA VAL A 443 32.65 -4.37 18.00
C VAL A 443 33.62 -4.74 19.12
N ASP A 444 33.44 -5.95 19.65
CA ASP A 444 34.35 -6.58 20.59
C ASP A 444 35.27 -7.52 19.82
N ILE A 445 36.58 -7.26 19.89
CA ILE A 445 37.61 -8.01 19.18
C ILE A 445 38.57 -8.65 20.19
N VAL A 446 38.87 -9.92 19.98
CA VAL A 446 39.80 -10.72 20.81
C VAL A 446 40.81 -11.45 19.93
N ALA A 447 41.90 -11.92 20.54
CA ALA A 447 42.85 -12.81 19.88
C ALA A 447 42.29 -14.24 19.75
N LEU A 448 42.65 -14.96 18.68
CA LEU A 448 42.24 -16.35 18.47
C LEU A 448 42.64 -17.26 19.66
N ASP A 449 43.84 -17.07 20.21
CA ASP A 449 44.42 -17.88 21.28
C ASP A 449 44.04 -17.42 22.70
N TYR A 450 43.41 -16.25 22.83
CA TYR A 450 42.94 -15.69 24.09
C TYR A 450 41.61 -14.95 23.88
N GLN A 451 40.48 -15.64 24.09
CA GLN A 451 39.12 -15.13 23.83
C GLN A 451 38.40 -14.64 25.09
N ILE A 452 39.15 -14.32 26.15
CA ILE A 452 38.60 -13.86 27.43
C ILE A 452 38.49 -12.33 27.41
N LEU A 453 37.31 -11.80 27.77
CA LEU A 453 37.05 -10.36 27.91
C LEU A 453 37.56 -9.86 29.26
N ASP A 454 38.88 -9.78 29.40
CA ASP A 454 39.57 -9.18 30.53
C ASP A 454 40.84 -8.41 30.11
N GLU A 455 41.51 -7.77 31.05
CA GLU A 455 42.73 -6.99 30.79
C GLU A 455 43.89 -7.84 30.23
N GLY A 456 43.79 -9.17 30.27
CA GLY A 456 44.73 -10.08 29.62
C GLY A 456 44.84 -9.86 28.11
N GLN A 457 43.80 -9.32 27.47
CA GLN A 457 43.85 -8.91 26.05
C GLN A 457 45.01 -7.96 25.78
N LEU A 458 45.41 -7.07 26.70
CA LEU A 458 46.54 -6.16 26.47
C LEU A 458 47.88 -6.86 26.19
N LYS A 459 48.00 -8.14 26.53
CA LYS A 459 49.20 -8.95 26.30
C LYS A 459 49.21 -9.64 24.94
N THR A 460 48.08 -9.67 24.23
CA THR A 460 47.99 -10.27 22.90
C THR A 460 48.55 -9.31 21.86
N GLU A 461 49.12 -9.86 20.78
CA GLU A 461 49.71 -9.05 19.72
C GLU A 461 48.61 -8.35 18.91
N GLU A 462 47.46 -9.00 18.72
CA GLU A 462 46.25 -8.46 18.07
C GLU A 462 45.80 -7.18 18.76
N GLN A 463 45.69 -7.19 20.08
CA GLN A 463 45.18 -6.05 20.83
C GLN A 463 46.17 -4.89 20.84
N GLN A 464 47.47 -5.17 20.91
CA GLN A 464 48.51 -4.15 20.78
C GLN A 464 48.49 -3.51 19.39
N TRP A 465 48.26 -4.31 18.36
CA TRP A 465 48.10 -3.83 16.99
C TRP A 465 46.86 -2.95 16.85
N LEU A 466 45.70 -3.41 17.35
CA LEU A 466 44.44 -2.69 17.25
C LEU A 466 44.49 -1.35 17.98
N ILE A 467 44.97 -1.29 19.23
CA ILE A 467 45.12 -0.02 19.97
C ILE A 467 45.98 0.99 19.20
N LYS A 468 47.03 0.52 18.52
CA LYS A 468 47.95 1.38 17.76
C LYS A 468 47.37 1.85 16.41
N ASN A 469 46.50 1.05 15.79
CA ASN A 469 46.12 1.22 14.38
C ASN A 469 44.63 1.49 14.14
N CYS A 470 43.73 1.19 15.07
CA CYS A 470 42.27 1.24 14.87
C CYS A 470 41.77 2.59 14.34
N TRP A 471 42.37 3.70 14.79
CA TRP A 471 42.01 5.05 14.37
C TRP A 471 42.18 5.31 12.87
N LYS A 472 43.11 4.61 12.20
CA LYS A 472 43.32 4.72 10.75
C LYS A 472 42.10 4.27 9.96
N TYR A 473 41.27 3.42 10.56
CA TYR A 473 40.05 2.87 9.98
C TYR A 473 38.81 3.52 10.61
N GLY A 474 38.96 4.59 11.39
CA GLY A 474 37.84 5.29 12.01
C GLY A 474 37.30 4.67 13.29
N PHE A 475 38.07 3.77 13.92
CA PHE A 475 37.72 3.17 15.21
C PHE A 475 38.50 3.80 16.36
N ILE A 476 37.89 3.89 17.53
CA ILE A 476 38.55 4.27 18.78
C ILE A 476 38.48 3.13 19.78
N LEU A 477 39.49 3.02 20.64
CA LEU A 477 39.37 2.28 21.89
C LEU A 477 38.39 3.05 22.79
N ARG A 478 37.14 2.57 22.87
CA ARG A 478 36.03 3.38 23.40
C ARG A 478 36.14 3.68 24.88
N TYR A 479 36.64 2.70 25.64
CA TYR A 479 36.73 2.74 27.09
C TYR A 479 38.19 2.57 27.54
N PRO A 480 39.01 3.64 27.46
CA PRO A 480 40.42 3.60 27.83
C PRO A 480 40.64 3.65 29.36
N THR A 481 41.83 3.22 29.80
CA THR A 481 42.18 3.20 31.23
C THR A 481 42.13 4.59 31.85
N GLY A 482 41.51 4.70 33.02
CA GLY A 482 41.47 5.96 33.80
C GLY A 482 40.40 6.96 33.37
N LYS A 483 39.52 6.60 32.42
CA LYS A 483 38.41 7.43 31.93
C LYS A 483 37.03 6.89 32.35
N GLN A 484 36.97 6.01 33.35
CA GLN A 484 35.72 5.37 33.79
C GLN A 484 34.72 6.39 34.38
N GLU A 485 35.21 7.44 35.05
CA GLU A 485 34.36 8.50 35.62
C GLU A 485 33.66 9.35 34.54
N ILE A 486 34.22 9.38 33.32
CA ILE A 486 33.64 10.12 32.19
C ILE A 486 32.70 9.21 31.40
N THR A 487 33.18 8.02 31.03
CA THR A 487 32.45 7.07 30.17
C THR A 487 31.36 6.30 30.91
N GLY A 488 31.49 6.14 32.23
CA GLY A 488 30.61 5.30 33.06
C GLY A 488 30.85 3.79 32.92
N VAL A 489 31.84 3.39 32.13
CA VAL A 489 32.18 1.97 31.85
C VAL A 489 33.62 1.70 32.29
N ILE A 490 33.88 0.48 32.74
CA ILE A 490 35.24 0.05 33.09
C ILE A 490 36.17 0.06 31.87
N PHE A 491 37.47 -0.13 32.11
CA PHE A 491 38.41 -0.30 31.01
C PHE A 491 38.10 -1.60 30.25
N GLU A 492 37.89 -1.50 28.93
CA GLU A 492 37.56 -2.63 28.07
C GLU A 492 38.48 -2.61 26.83
N PRO A 493 39.62 -3.32 26.86
CA PRO A 493 40.54 -3.35 25.73
C PRO A 493 39.86 -3.86 24.45
N TRP A 494 38.95 -4.81 24.56
CA TRP A 494 38.30 -5.44 23.40
C TRP A 494 37.28 -4.54 22.67
N HIS A 495 36.74 -3.48 23.30
CA HIS A 495 35.59 -2.71 22.77
C HIS A 495 36.04 -1.54 21.89
N TYR A 496 35.75 -1.63 20.59
CA TYR A 496 36.06 -0.60 19.60
C TYR A 496 34.79 0.02 19.04
N ARG A 497 34.77 1.35 18.97
CA ARG A 497 33.63 2.15 18.46
C ARG A 497 34.02 2.86 17.16
N TYR A 498 33.22 2.70 16.11
CA TYR A 498 33.38 3.48 14.88
C TYR A 498 32.86 4.91 15.06
N VAL A 499 33.70 5.88 14.70
CA VAL A 499 33.43 7.32 14.78
C VAL A 499 33.85 8.08 13.52
N GLY A 500 34.33 7.38 12.47
CA GLY A 500 34.91 8.00 11.28
C GLY A 500 36.41 8.32 11.45
N VAL A 501 37.15 8.39 10.34
CA VAL A 501 38.63 8.46 10.34
C VAL A 501 39.13 9.76 10.96
N GLU A 502 38.48 10.88 10.64
CA GLU A 502 38.84 12.22 11.10
C GLU A 502 38.71 12.33 12.62
N ALA A 503 37.53 11.97 13.15
CA ALA A 503 37.27 12.01 14.58
C ALA A 503 38.14 10.99 15.34
N ALA A 504 38.28 9.76 14.83
CA ALA A 504 39.08 8.73 15.49
C ALA A 504 40.54 9.15 15.60
N LYS A 505 41.08 9.78 14.56
CA LYS A 505 42.43 10.35 14.57
C LYS A 505 42.58 11.42 15.64
N GLU A 506 41.67 12.39 15.69
CA GLU A 506 41.75 13.49 16.66
C GLU A 506 41.59 13.01 18.10
N ILE A 507 40.64 12.10 18.36
CA ILE A 507 40.44 11.46 19.66
C ILE A 507 41.71 10.75 20.11
N THR A 508 42.34 9.99 19.19
CA THR A 508 43.55 9.22 19.48
C THR A 508 44.77 10.11 19.71
N GLU A 509 44.98 11.14 18.88
CA GLU A 509 46.10 12.07 19.01
C GLU A 509 46.02 12.91 20.30
N LYS A 510 44.80 13.26 20.73
CA LYS A 510 44.56 14.02 21.98
C LYS A 510 44.48 13.13 23.23
N GLY A 511 44.24 11.83 23.08
CA GLY A 511 44.05 10.91 24.21
C GLY A 511 42.78 11.21 25.03
N ILE A 512 41.71 11.63 24.35
CA ILE A 512 40.42 11.99 24.95
C ILE A 512 39.37 10.91 24.70
N THR A 513 38.21 10.99 25.34
CA THR A 513 37.06 10.10 25.05
C THR A 513 36.14 10.70 23.99
N LEU A 514 35.16 9.91 23.52
CA LEU A 514 34.11 10.42 22.64
C LEU A 514 33.30 11.54 23.30
N GLU A 515 32.98 11.41 24.59
CA GLU A 515 32.30 12.45 25.37
C GLU A 515 33.08 13.77 25.35
N GLU A 516 34.38 13.72 25.69
CA GLU A 516 35.25 14.90 25.69
C GLU A 516 35.42 15.50 24.28
N TYR A 517 35.44 14.67 23.24
CA TYR A 517 35.52 15.13 21.85
C TYR A 517 34.27 15.90 21.43
N LEU A 518 33.08 15.38 21.78
CA LEU A 518 31.80 16.01 21.44
C LEU A 518 31.58 17.35 22.15
N GLU A 519 32.25 17.61 23.26
CA GLU A 519 32.24 18.93 23.91
C GLU A 519 33.08 19.99 23.17
N LEU A 520 33.94 19.57 22.22
CA LEU A 520 34.85 20.46 21.50
C LEU A 520 34.36 20.87 20.09
N VAL A 521 33.38 20.16 19.54
CA VAL A 521 32.95 20.29 18.13
C VAL A 521 31.60 20.96 17.95
#